data_AF-A0AAN6MC46-F1
#
_entry.id   AF-A0AAN6MC46-F1
#
_cell.length_a   1.000
_cell.length_b   1.000
_cell.length_c   1.000
_cell.angle_alpha   90.00
_cell.angle_beta   90.00
_cell.angle_gamma   90.00
#
_symmetry.space_group_name_H-M   'P 1'
#
loop_
_entity.id
_entity.type
_entity.pdbx_description
1 polymer ?
#
loop_
_entity_poly.entity_id
_entity_poly.type
_entity_poly.pdbx_seq_one_letter_code
_entity_poly.pdbx_strand_id
1 'polypeptide(L)'
;MAAPHNADGLDINLVIRGGDETHRRDQAILQATIERMARQRRQRMQQQQDQQQDQQQDQQQGQQQDQQQDQQQDQQQQEQYQKWQQQALRDRQYLERLHQEQREQAQQRWRQMQQEEQELGINLQQRLQQLQQRTRDYACGPDLYAKAQDHQGQLTQEERNLHVGRGDITGRVLGAPDSLTDDEIHDFLNLPPPDVVRANVQRATGGSLGTVRELNAKVKDAVERGEFDTLVSLDEVRLIMRRFRADEPENPLSARAGYYSRLGEPGNPQAATLLERRLGMQDAAVTAALAARHRANPLPPPPPGPAPDPAFLLRLAHLKIDRDSGGAYVWAQTATRRDPWDLFREDTGLGGFDLAVQWEEKLSEEERDAYRARSAALRRESWVEFERFLAERARQPPRPPGGVPIPEGEPLPKFPPSYVSAFELFRDELEAGVEYWDAVERWLAMSEGRRRAYGEKTVPLNAAARLAWNQVLATRAA
;
A
#
# COMPACT_ATOMS: atom_id res chain seq x y z
N MET A 1 4.17 -51.37 67.11
CA MET A 1 5.50 -51.88 67.50
C MET A 1 5.86 -51.21 68.81
N ALA A 2 6.38 -51.84 69.86
CA ALA A 2 6.48 -53.21 70.33
C ALA A 2 6.90 -53.03 71.80
N ALA A 3 6.35 -53.86 72.71
CA ALA A 3 6.89 -54.01 74.06
C ALA A 3 8.34 -54.54 74.00
N PRO A 4 9.12 -54.38 75.08
CA PRO A 4 9.36 -55.55 75.94
C PRO A 4 9.36 -55.17 77.44
N HIS A 5 8.84 -55.96 78.39
CA HIS A 5 9.26 -57.28 78.88
C HIS A 5 10.72 -57.35 79.40
N ASN A 6 10.85 -57.43 80.73
CA ASN A 6 11.62 -58.40 81.53
C ASN A 6 11.86 -57.79 82.93
N ALA A 7 11.30 -58.31 84.02
CA ALA A 7 11.44 -59.63 84.65
C ALA A 7 12.67 -59.74 85.57
N ASP A 8 12.45 -60.48 86.66
CA ASP A 8 13.40 -61.02 87.65
C ASP A 8 13.88 -60.01 88.72
N GLY A 9 13.56 -60.19 90.01
CA GLY A 9 13.45 -61.42 90.77
C GLY A 9 14.65 -61.48 91.70
N LEU A 10 14.42 -61.54 93.02
CA LEU A 10 15.25 -62.25 94.00
C LEU A 10 14.67 -62.05 95.41
N ASP A 11 13.88 -63.06 95.78
CA ASP A 11 13.64 -63.53 97.14
C ASP A 11 14.97 -63.99 97.75
N ILE A 12 15.35 -63.48 98.92
CA ILE A 12 16.38 -64.10 99.77
C ILE A 12 15.91 -64.08 101.23
N ASN A 13 15.30 -65.21 101.62
CA ASN A 13 15.25 -65.69 103.00
C ASN A 13 16.68 -66.00 103.47
N LEU A 14 17.13 -65.43 104.59
CA LEU A 14 18.27 -65.96 105.33
C LEU A 14 18.01 -65.94 106.84
N VAL A 15 17.74 -67.14 107.38
CA VAL A 15 17.72 -67.48 108.80
C VAL A 15 19.16 -67.65 109.27
N ILE A 16 19.65 -66.82 110.20
CA ILE A 16 20.84 -67.14 111.01
C ILE A 16 20.58 -66.76 112.48
N ARG A 17 20.47 -67.79 113.32
CA ARG A 17 20.54 -67.71 114.79
C ARG A 17 22.00 -67.53 115.20
N GLY A 18 22.23 -66.64 116.15
CA GLY A 18 23.36 -66.71 117.10
C GLY A 18 24.39 -65.58 116.97
N GLY A 19 24.57 -64.81 118.05
CA GLY A 19 25.74 -63.93 118.23
C GLY A 19 25.39 -62.44 118.35
N ASP A 20 25.07 -62.02 119.57
CA ASP A 20 24.31 -60.81 119.95
C ASP A 20 25.02 -59.44 119.83
N GLU A 21 25.97 -59.22 118.91
CA GLU A 21 26.61 -57.88 118.77
C GLU A 21 27.12 -57.53 117.37
N THR A 22 27.41 -58.51 116.51
CA THR A 22 27.83 -58.29 115.11
C THR A 22 26.65 -57.97 114.18
N HIS A 23 25.46 -58.53 114.46
CA HIS A 23 24.29 -58.36 113.60
C HIS A 23 23.70 -56.92 113.62
N ARG A 24 23.83 -56.19 114.74
CA ARG A 24 23.46 -54.76 114.79
C ARG A 24 24.41 -53.88 113.98
N ARG A 25 25.69 -54.24 113.88
CA ARG A 25 26.66 -53.54 113.03
C ARG A 25 26.39 -53.80 111.56
N ASP A 26 26.13 -55.04 111.18
CA ASP A 26 25.84 -55.39 109.78
C ASP A 26 24.51 -54.83 109.31
N GLN A 27 23.48 -54.78 110.16
CA GLN A 27 22.21 -54.14 109.85
C GLN A 27 22.34 -52.61 109.75
N ALA A 28 23.18 -51.97 110.59
CA ALA A 28 23.49 -50.56 110.47
C ALA A 28 24.29 -50.23 109.20
N ILE A 29 25.21 -51.11 108.78
CA ILE A 29 25.97 -50.96 107.52
C ILE A 29 25.05 -51.14 106.31
N LEU A 30 24.15 -52.12 106.33
CA LEU A 30 23.13 -52.30 105.27
C LEU A 30 22.19 -51.09 105.18
N GLN A 31 21.73 -50.57 106.32
CA GLN A 31 20.84 -49.41 106.35
C GLN A 31 21.55 -48.13 105.90
N ALA A 32 22.81 -47.92 106.30
CA ALA A 32 23.64 -46.83 105.79
C ALA A 32 23.91 -46.97 104.28
N THR A 33 24.05 -48.20 103.78
CA THR A 33 24.26 -48.47 102.34
C THR A 33 22.98 -48.20 101.54
N ILE A 34 21.82 -48.62 102.04
CA ILE A 34 20.51 -48.32 101.45
C ILE A 34 20.26 -46.81 101.44
N GLU A 35 20.56 -46.10 102.52
CA GLU A 35 20.44 -44.64 102.55
C GLU A 35 21.40 -43.95 101.59
N ARG A 36 22.62 -44.45 101.43
CA ARG A 36 23.59 -43.92 100.46
C ARG A 36 23.12 -44.11 99.04
N MET A 37 22.58 -45.29 98.70
CA MET A 37 21.98 -45.56 97.40
C MET A 37 20.72 -44.72 97.17
N ALA A 38 19.88 -44.51 98.19
CA ALA A 38 18.70 -43.65 98.10
C ALA A 38 19.06 -42.16 97.93
N ARG A 39 20.14 -41.69 98.57
CA ARG A 39 20.68 -40.34 98.34
C ARG A 39 21.27 -40.19 96.95
N GLN A 40 22.02 -41.18 96.48
CA GLN A 40 22.61 -41.19 95.14
C GLN A 40 21.51 -41.25 94.05
N ARG A 41 20.45 -42.03 94.26
CA ARG A 41 19.29 -42.08 93.36
C ARG A 41 18.53 -40.76 93.35
N ARG A 42 18.33 -40.11 94.51
CA ARG A 42 17.74 -38.76 94.59
C ARG A 42 18.59 -37.71 93.87
N GLN A 43 19.91 -37.75 94.04
CA GLN A 43 20.81 -36.87 93.28
C GLN A 43 20.76 -37.10 91.77
N ARG A 44 20.69 -38.36 91.32
CA ARG A 44 20.54 -38.67 89.89
C ARG A 44 19.20 -38.23 89.32
N MET A 45 18.11 -38.42 90.07
CA MET A 45 16.78 -37.94 89.68
C MET A 45 16.73 -36.42 89.63
N GLN A 46 17.36 -35.73 90.61
CA GLN A 46 17.48 -34.27 90.60
C GLN A 46 18.29 -33.80 89.40
N GLN A 47 19.46 -34.39 89.14
CA GLN A 47 20.27 -34.06 87.96
C GLN A 47 19.54 -34.32 86.64
N GLN A 48 18.76 -35.40 86.54
CA GLN A 48 17.94 -35.66 85.35
C GLN A 48 16.80 -34.64 85.20
N GLN A 49 16.20 -34.21 86.31
CA GLN A 49 15.15 -33.21 86.30
C GLN A 49 15.70 -31.82 85.91
N ASP A 50 16.87 -31.46 86.44
CA ASP A 50 17.57 -30.23 86.10
C ASP A 50 17.99 -30.26 84.61
N GLN A 51 18.55 -31.38 84.11
CA GLN A 51 18.87 -31.55 82.68
C GLN A 51 17.65 -31.48 81.76
N GLN A 52 16.49 -32.01 82.19
CA GLN A 52 15.27 -31.91 81.42
C GLN A 52 14.71 -30.48 81.41
N GLN A 53 14.85 -29.74 82.51
CA GLN A 53 14.46 -28.32 82.56
C GLN A 53 15.35 -27.47 81.66
N ASP A 54 16.67 -27.70 81.68
CA ASP A 54 17.62 -26.99 80.80
C ASP A 54 17.32 -27.29 79.32
N GLN A 55 17.07 -28.55 78.95
CA GLN A 55 16.69 -28.91 77.58
C GLN A 55 15.35 -28.29 77.13
N GLN A 56 14.38 -28.16 78.04
CA GLN A 56 13.11 -27.50 77.73
C GLN A 56 13.28 -25.98 77.57
N GLN A 57 14.13 -25.35 78.39
CA GLN A 57 14.44 -23.93 78.25
C GLN A 57 15.19 -23.64 76.94
N ASP A 58 16.17 -24.45 76.58
CA ASP A 58 16.92 -24.29 75.33
C ASP A 58 16.00 -24.47 74.11
N GLN A 59 15.08 -25.45 74.14
CA GLN A 59 14.10 -25.62 73.07
C GLN A 59 13.13 -24.45 72.95
N GLN A 60 12.65 -23.90 74.07
CA GLN A 60 11.77 -22.72 74.04
C GLN A 60 12.50 -21.47 73.56
N GLN A 61 13.76 -21.28 73.95
CA GLN A 61 14.58 -20.17 73.45
C GLN A 61 14.88 -20.30 71.97
N GLY A 62 15.19 -21.50 71.48
CA GLY A 62 15.35 -21.78 70.04
C GLY A 62 14.10 -21.45 69.24
N GLN A 63 12.92 -21.91 69.69
CA GLN A 63 11.65 -21.60 69.03
C GLN A 63 11.32 -20.11 69.01
N GLN A 64 11.67 -19.36 70.07
CA GLN A 64 11.49 -17.90 70.08
C GLN A 64 12.45 -17.18 69.13
N GLN A 65 13.69 -17.64 69.00
CA GLN A 65 14.65 -17.09 68.05
C GLN A 65 14.22 -17.35 66.60
N ASP A 66 13.77 -18.57 66.29
CA ASP A 66 13.27 -18.92 64.96
C ASP A 66 12.05 -18.07 64.59
N GLN A 67 11.09 -17.91 65.52
CA GLN A 67 9.92 -17.04 65.31
C GLN A 67 10.30 -15.57 65.09
N GLN A 68 11.30 -15.05 65.82
CA GLN A 68 11.78 -13.68 65.60
C GLN A 68 12.48 -13.54 64.25
N GLN A 69 13.25 -14.54 63.83
CA GLN A 69 13.93 -14.54 62.54
C GLN A 69 12.93 -14.59 61.38
N ASP A 70 11.89 -15.42 61.48
CA ASP A 70 10.82 -15.50 60.48
C ASP A 70 10.06 -14.17 60.39
N GLN A 71 9.72 -13.55 61.52
CA GLN A 71 9.06 -12.24 61.51
C GLN A 71 9.93 -11.14 60.89
N GLN A 72 11.25 -11.17 61.11
CA GLN A 72 12.16 -10.23 60.46
C GLN A 72 12.26 -10.47 58.96
N GLN A 73 12.29 -11.74 58.52
CA GLN A 73 12.28 -12.08 57.10
C GLN A 73 11.00 -11.62 56.42
N ASP A 74 9.84 -11.86 57.04
CA ASP A 74 8.54 -11.42 56.50
C ASP A 74 8.46 -9.90 56.38
N GLN A 75 8.96 -9.15 57.38
CA GLN A 75 9.03 -7.69 57.31
C GLN A 75 9.93 -7.21 56.16
N GLN A 76 11.11 -7.82 55.99
CA GLN A 76 12.01 -7.48 54.89
C GLN A 76 11.38 -7.79 53.53
N GLN A 77 10.67 -8.92 53.39
CA GLN A 77 9.97 -9.27 52.17
C GLN A 77 8.83 -8.28 51.87
N GLN A 78 8.07 -7.88 52.89
CA GLN A 78 7.01 -6.86 52.74
C GLN A 78 7.57 -5.52 52.29
N GLU A 79 8.69 -5.07 52.88
CA GLU A 79 9.35 -3.83 52.45
C GLU A 79 9.87 -3.90 51.01
N GLN A 80 10.47 -5.03 50.62
CA GLN A 80 10.92 -5.25 49.24
C GLN A 80 9.75 -5.22 48.26
N TYR A 81 8.63 -5.86 48.63
CA TYR A 81 7.42 -5.87 47.81
C TYR A 81 6.83 -4.46 47.66
N GLN A 82 6.78 -3.67 48.73
CA GLN A 82 6.33 -2.27 48.66
C GLN A 82 7.24 -1.41 47.77
N LYS A 83 8.57 -1.58 47.87
CA LYS A 83 9.54 -0.88 47.00
C LYS A 83 9.32 -1.25 45.53
N TRP A 84 9.08 -2.54 45.25
CA TRP A 84 8.78 -3.02 43.91
C TRP A 84 7.48 -2.43 43.36
N GLN A 85 6.41 -2.37 44.15
CA GLN A 85 5.14 -1.76 43.76
C GLN A 85 5.30 -0.26 43.44
N GLN A 86 6.05 0.48 44.26
CA GLN A 86 6.33 1.90 44.03
C GLN A 86 7.17 2.10 42.76
N GLN A 87 8.12 1.20 42.47
CA GLN A 87 8.88 1.25 41.23
C GLN A 87 7.99 0.99 40.01
N ALA A 88 7.17 -0.06 40.05
CA ALA A 88 6.25 -0.39 38.97
C ALA A 88 5.27 0.76 38.66
N LEU A 89 4.79 1.47 39.69
CA LEU A 89 3.94 2.65 39.52
C LEU A 89 4.68 3.80 38.83
N ARG A 90 5.93 4.06 39.22
CA ARG A 90 6.78 5.10 38.58
C ARG A 90 7.06 4.76 37.12
N ASP A 91 7.37 3.50 36.82
CA ASP A 91 7.65 3.05 35.46
C ASP A 91 6.39 3.17 34.59
N ARG A 92 5.21 2.81 35.13
CA ARG A 92 3.94 3.01 34.45
C ARG A 92 3.66 4.48 34.14
N GLN A 93 3.84 5.38 35.11
CA GLN A 93 3.65 6.83 34.91
C GLN A 93 4.66 7.42 33.92
N TYR A 94 5.87 6.87 33.85
CA TYR A 94 6.87 7.25 32.85
C TYR A 94 6.43 6.83 31.45
N LEU A 95 5.99 5.58 31.26
CA LEU A 95 5.50 5.08 29.99
C LEU A 95 4.25 5.83 29.50
N GLU A 96 3.32 6.14 30.40
CA GLU A 96 2.12 6.93 30.08
C GLU A 96 2.49 8.33 29.55
N ARG A 97 3.48 9.00 30.16
CA ARG A 97 4.01 10.29 29.67
C ARG A 97 4.69 10.16 28.30
N LEU A 98 5.51 9.12 28.11
CA LEU A 98 6.19 8.88 26.83
C LEU A 98 5.17 8.65 25.69
N HIS A 99 4.12 7.87 25.96
CA HIS A 99 3.05 7.62 24.99
C HIS A 99 2.22 8.88 24.71
N GLN A 100 2.06 9.77 25.70
CA GLN A 100 1.40 11.05 25.50
C GLN A 100 2.25 11.98 24.62
N GLU A 101 3.55 12.12 24.90
CA GLU A 101 4.48 12.89 24.08
C GLU A 101 4.53 12.39 22.63
N GLN A 102 4.57 11.06 22.43
CA GLN A 102 4.52 10.49 21.07
C GLN A 102 3.21 10.81 20.34
N ARG A 103 2.06 10.76 21.02
CA ARG A 103 0.76 11.14 20.44
C ARG A 103 0.73 12.62 20.07
N GLU A 104 1.25 13.50 20.93
CA GLU A 104 1.34 14.93 20.65
C GLU A 104 2.25 15.24 19.46
N GLN A 105 3.42 14.59 19.37
CA GLN A 105 4.31 14.71 18.21
C GLN A 105 3.67 14.20 16.91
N ALA A 106 2.98 13.06 16.96
CA ALA A 106 2.27 12.52 15.81
C ALA A 106 1.16 13.46 15.33
N GLN A 107 0.39 14.05 16.26
CA GLN A 107 -0.63 15.04 15.94
C GLN A 107 -0.03 16.32 15.34
N GLN A 108 1.11 16.79 15.85
CA GLN A 108 1.79 17.96 15.27
C GLN A 108 2.28 17.69 13.84
N ARG A 109 2.92 16.53 13.60
CA ARG A 109 3.34 16.12 12.26
C ARG A 109 2.16 16.00 11.30
N TRP A 110 1.05 15.45 11.76
CA TRP A 110 -0.16 15.32 10.94
C TRP A 110 -0.74 16.70 10.57
N ARG A 111 -0.79 17.65 11.50
CA ARG A 111 -1.21 19.03 11.21
C ARG A 111 -0.28 19.72 10.21
N GLN A 112 1.03 19.54 10.35
CA GLN A 112 2.00 20.10 9.42
C GLN A 112 1.80 19.52 8.01
N MET A 113 1.64 18.20 7.89
CA MET A 113 1.38 17.55 6.61
C MET A 113 0.09 18.08 5.94
N GLN A 114 -0.97 18.30 6.72
CA GLN A 114 -2.21 18.89 6.20
C GLN A 114 -2.02 20.33 5.71
N GLN A 115 -1.19 21.13 6.38
CA GLN A 115 -0.86 22.49 5.93
C GLN A 115 -0.05 22.46 4.63
N GLU A 116 0.98 21.62 4.55
CA GLU A 116 1.79 21.44 3.34
C GLU A 116 0.94 20.95 2.15
N GLU A 117 0.01 20.02 2.39
CA GLU A 117 -0.92 19.54 1.37
C GLU A 117 -1.87 20.65 0.88
N GLN A 118 -2.39 21.48 1.78
CA GLN A 118 -3.22 22.63 1.43
C GLN A 118 -2.43 23.67 0.62
N GLU A 119 -1.20 23.99 1.04
CA GLU A 119 -0.31 24.91 0.32
C GLU A 119 0.03 24.39 -1.07
N LEU A 120 0.33 23.09 -1.20
CA LEU A 120 0.54 22.44 -2.48
C LEU A 120 -0.71 22.51 -3.36
N GLY A 121 -1.89 22.25 -2.80
CA GLY A 121 -3.17 22.37 -3.52
C GLY A 121 -3.42 23.77 -4.05
N ILE A 122 -3.20 24.80 -3.22
CA ILE A 122 -3.33 26.22 -3.60
C ILE A 122 -2.31 26.57 -4.70
N ASN A 123 -1.05 26.20 -4.53
CA ASN A 123 0.01 26.46 -5.52
C ASN A 123 -0.28 25.79 -6.86
N LEU A 124 -0.76 24.54 -6.84
CA LEU A 124 -1.08 23.79 -8.05
C LEU A 124 -2.30 24.39 -8.76
N GLN A 125 -3.32 24.79 -8.02
CA GLN A 125 -4.48 25.49 -8.57
C GLN A 125 -4.12 26.84 -9.18
N GLN A 126 -3.28 27.64 -8.51
CA GLN A 126 -2.76 28.90 -9.06
C GLN A 126 -1.95 28.67 -10.33
N ARG A 127 -1.09 27.64 -10.35
CA ARG A 127 -0.31 27.29 -11.54
C ARG A 127 -1.19 26.83 -12.70
N LEU A 128 -2.24 26.05 -12.43
CA LEU A 128 -3.23 25.67 -13.45
C LEU A 128 -3.99 26.89 -13.97
N GLN A 129 -4.37 27.85 -13.12
CA GLN A 129 -4.99 29.10 -13.56
C GLN A 129 -4.05 29.94 -14.43
N GLN A 130 -2.77 30.06 -14.04
CA GLN A 130 -1.77 30.76 -14.85
C GLN A 130 -1.55 30.08 -16.21
N LEU A 131 -1.52 28.74 -16.24
CA LEU A 131 -1.44 28.00 -17.50
C LEU A 131 -2.68 28.25 -18.36
N GLN A 132 -3.90 28.16 -17.79
CA GLN A 132 -5.14 28.45 -18.52
C GLN A 132 -5.23 29.89 -19.04
N GLN A 133 -4.75 30.87 -18.27
CA GLN A 133 -4.67 32.27 -18.71
C GLN A 133 -3.68 32.44 -19.86
N ARG A 134 -2.48 31.86 -19.75
CA ARG A 134 -1.53 31.84 -20.87
C ARG A 134 -2.12 31.19 -22.12
N THR A 135 -2.83 30.07 -22.00
CA THR A 135 -3.48 29.42 -23.15
C THR A 135 -4.61 30.27 -23.73
N ARG A 136 -5.28 31.12 -22.94
CA ARG A 136 -6.29 32.08 -23.42
C ARG A 136 -5.67 33.27 -24.13
N ASP A 137 -4.54 33.77 -23.66
CA ASP A 137 -3.86 34.94 -24.23
C ASP A 137 -3.15 34.61 -25.56
N TYR A 138 -2.83 33.34 -25.81
CA TYR A 138 -2.32 32.82 -27.08
C TYR A 138 -3.36 31.92 -27.76
N ALA A 139 -4.46 32.52 -28.22
CA ALA A 139 -5.59 31.84 -28.86
C ALA A 139 -5.25 31.25 -30.25
N CYS A 140 -4.33 30.28 -30.32
CA CYS A 140 -4.28 29.37 -31.46
C CYS A 140 -5.49 28.44 -31.37
N GLY A 141 -6.51 28.70 -32.18
CA GLY A 141 -7.68 27.84 -32.29
C GLY A 141 -7.31 26.43 -32.77
N PRO A 142 -8.14 25.40 -32.50
CA PRO A 142 -7.90 24.02 -32.94
C PRO A 142 -7.61 23.90 -34.45
N ASP A 143 -8.33 24.69 -35.26
CA ASP A 143 -8.17 24.72 -36.72
C ASP A 143 -6.78 25.18 -37.15
N LEU A 144 -6.18 26.09 -36.39
CA LEU A 144 -4.85 26.61 -36.68
C LEU A 144 -3.75 25.58 -36.37
N TYR A 145 -3.97 24.72 -35.36
CA TYR A 145 -3.10 23.57 -35.10
C TYR A 145 -3.21 22.51 -36.21
N ALA A 146 -4.43 22.20 -36.64
CA ALA A 146 -4.66 21.27 -37.75
C ALA A 146 -4.03 21.78 -39.06
N LYS A 147 -4.24 23.07 -39.37
CA LYS A 147 -3.61 23.71 -40.53
C LYS A 147 -2.08 23.66 -40.46
N ALA A 148 -1.48 23.87 -39.29
CA ALA A 148 -0.03 23.77 -39.14
C ALA A 148 0.50 22.35 -39.35
N GLN A 149 -0.25 21.34 -38.92
CA GLN A 149 0.09 19.93 -39.12
C GLN A 149 0.04 19.52 -40.60
N ASP A 150 -1.05 19.85 -41.31
CA ASP A 150 -1.33 19.29 -42.63
C ASP A 150 -0.99 20.23 -43.79
N HIS A 151 -0.95 21.53 -43.53
CA HIS A 151 -0.78 22.58 -44.53
C HIS A 151 0.24 23.63 -44.11
N GLN A 152 1.39 23.19 -43.56
CA GLN A 152 2.46 24.06 -43.08
C GLN A 152 2.83 25.19 -44.07
N GLY A 153 2.97 24.85 -45.37
CA GLY A 153 3.30 25.81 -46.42
C GLY A 153 2.23 26.88 -46.69
N GLN A 154 1.00 26.68 -46.21
CA GLN A 154 -0.12 27.63 -46.35
C GLN A 154 -0.32 28.51 -45.10
N LEU A 155 0.51 28.36 -44.07
CA LEU A 155 0.48 29.24 -42.91
C LEU A 155 1.00 30.65 -43.28
N THR A 156 0.19 31.68 -43.01
CA THR A 156 0.59 33.08 -43.14
C THR A 156 1.65 33.43 -42.09
N GLN A 157 2.38 34.54 -42.28
CA GLN A 157 3.38 34.97 -41.30
C GLN A 157 2.74 35.29 -39.94
N GLU A 158 1.54 35.86 -39.94
CA GLU A 158 0.77 36.14 -38.71
C GLU A 158 0.40 34.85 -37.99
N GLU A 159 -0.09 33.84 -38.71
CA GLU A 159 -0.40 32.51 -38.17
C GLU A 159 0.85 31.81 -37.60
N ARG A 160 1.99 31.91 -38.28
CA ARG A 160 3.28 31.41 -37.76
C ARG A 160 3.70 32.15 -36.49
N ASN A 161 3.53 33.46 -36.45
CA ASN A 161 3.83 34.28 -35.29
C ASN A 161 2.90 33.98 -34.11
N LEU A 162 1.64 33.59 -34.34
CA LEU A 162 0.73 33.15 -33.28
C LEU A 162 1.23 31.85 -32.64
N HIS A 163 1.63 30.86 -33.46
CA HIS A 163 2.22 29.61 -32.94
C HIS A 163 3.52 29.88 -32.19
N VAL A 164 4.45 30.62 -32.77
CA VAL A 164 5.73 30.95 -32.10
C VAL A 164 5.51 31.81 -30.85
N GLY A 165 4.52 32.70 -30.88
CA GLY A 165 4.15 33.59 -29.78
C GLY A 165 3.71 32.86 -28.51
N ARG A 166 3.27 31.60 -28.61
CA ARG A 166 3.02 30.71 -27.48
C ARG A 166 4.25 30.53 -26.57
N GLY A 167 5.45 30.69 -27.13
CA GLY A 167 6.69 30.75 -26.36
C GLY A 167 7.19 29.39 -25.83
N ASP A 168 6.64 28.28 -26.30
CA ASP A 168 7.10 26.93 -25.98
C ASP A 168 7.57 26.16 -27.23
N ILE A 169 8.11 24.96 -27.02
CA ILE A 169 8.62 24.12 -28.11
C ILE A 169 7.50 23.69 -29.07
N THR A 170 6.30 23.40 -28.58
CA THR A 170 5.12 23.05 -29.40
C THR A 170 4.78 24.17 -30.38
N GLY A 171 4.76 25.42 -29.91
CA GLY A 171 4.56 26.60 -30.75
C GLY A 171 5.62 26.75 -31.85
N ARG A 172 6.91 26.52 -31.51
CA ARG A 172 7.99 26.54 -32.50
C ARG A 172 7.87 25.42 -33.53
N VAL A 173 7.51 24.20 -33.10
CA VAL A 173 7.26 23.07 -34.00
C VAL A 173 6.17 23.40 -35.02
N LEU A 174 5.07 24.02 -34.58
CA LEU A 174 3.94 24.31 -35.47
C LEU A 174 4.18 25.53 -36.36
N GLY A 175 4.79 26.60 -35.84
CA GLY A 175 5.00 27.84 -36.58
C GLY A 175 6.27 27.86 -37.44
N ALA A 176 7.35 27.27 -36.95
CA ALA A 176 8.68 27.32 -37.56
C ALA A 176 9.46 26.01 -37.34
N PRO A 177 8.97 24.85 -37.82
CA PRO A 177 9.60 23.55 -37.56
C PRO A 177 11.04 23.47 -38.09
N ASP A 178 11.39 24.24 -39.13
CA ASP A 178 12.74 24.30 -39.69
C ASP A 178 13.74 25.08 -38.80
N SER A 179 13.27 25.75 -37.76
CA SER A 179 14.13 26.45 -36.78
C SER A 179 14.62 25.54 -35.65
N LEU A 180 14.10 24.30 -35.57
CA LEU A 180 14.46 23.35 -34.52
C LEU A 180 15.79 22.67 -34.83
N THR A 181 16.57 22.45 -33.78
CA THR A 181 17.76 21.60 -33.80
C THR A 181 17.39 20.12 -33.74
N ASP A 182 18.29 19.24 -34.17
CA ASP A 182 18.08 17.79 -34.08
C ASP A 182 17.86 17.34 -32.62
N ASP A 183 18.59 17.93 -31.67
CA ASP A 183 18.42 17.66 -30.23
C ASP A 183 17.01 18.02 -29.74
N GLU A 184 16.48 19.17 -30.17
CA GLU A 184 15.12 19.60 -29.82
C GLU A 184 14.05 18.68 -30.42
N ILE A 185 14.23 18.23 -31.67
CA ILE A 185 13.33 17.27 -32.32
C ILE A 185 13.32 15.95 -31.55
N HIS A 186 14.50 15.46 -31.16
CA HIS A 186 14.65 14.21 -30.43
C HIS A 186 14.05 14.30 -29.03
N ASP A 187 14.31 15.38 -28.28
CA ASP A 187 13.70 15.60 -26.97
C ASP A 187 12.17 15.71 -27.09
N PHE A 188 11.67 16.44 -28.08
CA PHE A 188 10.23 16.60 -28.30
C PHE A 188 9.53 15.26 -28.54
N LEU A 189 10.10 14.42 -29.41
CA LEU A 189 9.57 13.09 -29.78
C LEU A 189 9.95 11.97 -28.80
N ASN A 190 10.65 12.30 -27.71
CA ASN A 190 11.20 11.38 -26.74
C ASN A 190 12.06 10.26 -27.36
N LEU A 191 12.85 10.62 -28.36
CA LEU A 191 13.90 9.79 -28.96
C LEU A 191 15.19 9.93 -28.14
N PRO A 192 16.10 8.93 -28.17
CA PRO A 192 17.45 9.12 -27.64
C PRO A 192 18.17 10.29 -28.32
N PRO A 193 19.27 10.80 -27.74
CA PRO A 193 20.09 11.83 -28.39
C PRO A 193 20.46 11.49 -29.85
N PRO A 194 20.57 12.47 -30.77
CA PRO A 194 20.76 12.21 -32.20
C PRO A 194 21.98 11.36 -32.55
N ASP A 195 23.09 11.53 -31.82
CA ASP A 195 24.31 10.74 -31.96
C ASP A 195 24.10 9.28 -31.55
N VAL A 196 23.36 9.03 -30.46
CA VAL A 196 22.98 7.68 -30.01
C VAL A 196 22.07 7.01 -31.02
N VAL A 197 21.06 7.73 -31.53
CA VAL A 197 20.15 7.22 -32.56
C VAL A 197 20.92 6.87 -33.83
N ARG A 198 21.82 7.75 -34.30
CA ARG A 198 22.68 7.50 -35.46
C ARG A 198 23.50 6.22 -35.27
N ALA A 199 24.17 6.08 -34.13
CA ALA A 199 24.97 4.88 -33.83
C ALA A 199 24.11 3.61 -33.83
N ASN A 200 22.88 3.68 -33.32
CA ASN A 200 21.96 2.54 -33.31
C ASN A 200 21.45 2.19 -34.72
N VAL A 201 21.12 3.19 -35.55
CA VAL A 201 20.72 2.98 -36.95
C VAL A 201 21.88 2.36 -37.75
N GLN A 202 23.08 2.90 -37.62
CA GLN A 202 24.26 2.33 -38.27
C GLN A 202 24.50 0.88 -37.84
N ARG A 203 24.37 0.58 -36.55
CA ARG A 203 24.52 -0.80 -36.05
C ARG A 203 23.48 -1.75 -36.65
N ALA A 204 22.20 -1.36 -36.66
CA ALA A 204 21.12 -2.20 -37.17
C ALA A 204 21.16 -2.42 -38.69
N THR A 205 21.76 -1.48 -39.42
CA THR A 205 21.82 -1.47 -40.90
C THR A 205 23.18 -1.88 -41.45
N GLY A 206 24.10 -2.33 -40.59
CA GLY A 206 25.49 -2.66 -40.97
C GLY A 206 26.27 -1.46 -41.53
N GLY A 207 25.89 -0.25 -41.14
CA GLY A 207 26.49 1.02 -41.57
C GLY A 207 25.97 1.56 -42.89
N SER A 208 25.01 0.88 -43.54
CA SER A 208 24.46 1.32 -44.83
C SER A 208 23.60 2.58 -44.73
N LEU A 209 22.99 2.84 -43.57
CA LEU A 209 22.20 4.04 -43.30
C LEU A 209 22.68 4.74 -42.03
N GLY A 210 22.53 6.06 -41.98
CA GLY A 210 22.99 6.90 -40.87
C GLY A 210 21.88 7.64 -40.13
N THR A 211 20.66 7.71 -40.67
CA THR A 211 19.60 8.55 -40.11
C THR A 211 18.27 7.83 -39.95
N VAL A 212 17.43 8.33 -39.04
CA VAL A 212 16.03 7.90 -38.86
C VAL A 212 15.25 8.00 -40.17
N ARG A 213 15.42 9.11 -40.90
CA ARG A 213 14.70 9.37 -42.15
C ARG A 213 15.07 8.36 -43.23
N GLU A 214 16.34 8.04 -43.39
CA GLU A 214 16.81 7.04 -44.36
C GLU A 214 16.24 5.65 -44.06
N LEU A 215 16.27 5.23 -42.79
CA LEU A 215 15.74 3.93 -42.39
C LEU A 215 14.22 3.84 -42.61
N ASN A 216 13.46 4.86 -42.21
CA ASN A 216 12.02 4.88 -42.47
C ASN A 216 11.70 4.94 -43.98
N ALA A 217 12.48 5.68 -44.78
CA ALA A 217 12.30 5.73 -46.23
C ALA A 217 12.56 4.37 -46.88
N LYS A 218 13.62 3.66 -46.48
CA LYS A 218 13.89 2.27 -46.91
C LYS A 218 12.73 1.35 -46.59
N VAL A 219 12.21 1.43 -45.36
CA VAL A 219 11.08 0.62 -44.91
C VAL A 219 9.83 0.91 -45.73
N LYS A 220 9.53 2.20 -45.95
CA LYS A 220 8.38 2.61 -46.76
C LYS A 220 8.49 2.09 -48.20
N ASP A 221 9.62 2.30 -48.85
CA ASP A 221 9.87 1.81 -50.22
C ASP A 221 9.75 0.28 -50.30
N ALA A 222 10.24 -0.44 -49.30
CA ALA A 222 10.09 -1.89 -49.22
C ALA A 222 8.63 -2.35 -49.07
N VAL A 223 7.81 -1.62 -48.30
CA VAL A 223 6.38 -1.88 -48.18
C VAL A 223 5.65 -1.59 -49.49
N GLU A 224 5.93 -0.44 -50.13
CA GLU A 224 5.31 -0.04 -51.41
C GLU A 224 5.64 -1.03 -52.54
N ARG A 225 6.81 -1.66 -52.52
CA ARG A 225 7.22 -2.70 -53.48
C ARG A 225 6.73 -4.10 -53.12
N GLY A 226 6.16 -4.30 -51.94
CA GLY A 226 5.79 -5.64 -51.44
C GLY A 226 7.00 -6.54 -51.13
N GLU A 227 8.18 -5.96 -50.92
CA GLU A 227 9.45 -6.67 -50.66
C GLU A 227 9.94 -6.45 -49.21
N PHE A 228 9.03 -6.14 -48.29
CA PHE A 228 9.35 -5.79 -46.91
C PHE A 228 10.21 -6.84 -46.19
N ASP A 229 9.86 -8.12 -46.33
CA ASP A 229 10.60 -9.22 -45.68
C ASP A 229 12.02 -9.41 -46.23
N THR A 230 12.22 -9.07 -47.50
CA THR A 230 13.49 -9.22 -48.21
C THR A 230 14.42 -8.03 -47.97
N LEU A 231 13.89 -6.80 -48.04
CA LEU A 231 14.70 -5.59 -48.02
C LEU A 231 14.97 -5.05 -46.62
N VAL A 232 14.07 -5.29 -45.66
CA VAL A 232 14.20 -4.79 -44.29
C VAL A 232 14.66 -5.93 -43.39
N SER A 233 15.70 -5.72 -42.59
CA SER A 233 16.19 -6.74 -41.65
C SER A 233 15.32 -6.80 -40.39
N LEU A 234 15.37 -7.91 -39.65
CA LEU A 234 14.64 -8.01 -38.37
C LEU A 234 15.16 -6.99 -37.33
N ASP A 235 16.45 -6.69 -37.34
CA ASP A 235 17.04 -5.72 -36.42
C ASP A 235 16.63 -4.28 -36.75
N GLU A 236 16.48 -3.95 -38.03
CA GLU A 236 15.89 -2.68 -38.49
C GLU A 236 14.44 -2.53 -38.00
N VAL A 237 13.62 -3.59 -38.15
CA VAL A 237 12.24 -3.62 -37.64
C VAL A 237 12.20 -3.43 -36.13
N ARG A 238 13.04 -4.17 -35.39
CA ARG A 238 13.13 -4.07 -33.92
C ARG A 238 13.52 -2.66 -33.47
N LEU A 239 14.49 -2.06 -34.15
CA LEU A 239 14.95 -0.71 -33.82
C LEU A 239 13.84 0.33 -33.98
N ILE A 240 13.06 0.26 -35.07
CA ILE A 240 11.93 1.18 -35.31
C ILE A 240 10.84 0.97 -34.25
N MET A 241 10.47 -0.29 -33.97
CA MET A 241 9.46 -0.63 -32.96
C MET A 241 9.85 -0.15 -31.55
N ARG A 242 11.16 -0.07 -31.26
CA ARG A 242 11.72 0.44 -30.01
C ARG A 242 12.00 1.95 -30.02
N ARG A 243 11.49 2.70 -31.00
CA ARG A 243 11.75 4.14 -31.19
C ARG A 243 13.25 4.47 -31.13
N PHE A 244 14.06 3.69 -31.86
CA PHE A 244 15.50 3.85 -32.07
C PHE A 244 16.39 3.65 -30.83
N ARG A 245 15.90 2.93 -29.82
CA ARG A 245 16.69 2.49 -28.66
C ARG A 245 17.33 1.14 -28.93
N ALA A 246 18.64 1.00 -28.70
CA ALA A 246 19.36 -0.26 -28.84
C ALA A 246 18.90 -1.29 -27.78
N ASP A 247 18.78 -0.84 -26.54
CA ASP A 247 18.37 -1.66 -25.41
C ASP A 247 16.88 -1.44 -25.11
N GLU A 248 16.20 -2.49 -24.64
CA GLU A 248 14.94 -2.27 -23.94
C GLU A 248 15.29 -1.48 -22.68
N PRO A 249 14.74 -0.28 -22.45
CA PRO A 249 14.76 0.24 -21.09
C PRO A 249 14.16 -0.84 -20.20
N GLU A 250 14.65 -0.96 -18.95
CA GLU A 250 14.02 -1.79 -17.90
C GLU A 250 12.50 -1.57 -17.81
N ASN A 251 12.01 -0.47 -18.41
CA ASN A 251 10.62 -0.32 -18.77
C ASN A 251 10.36 0.38 -20.13
N PRO A 252 9.93 -0.35 -21.19
CA PRO A 252 9.47 0.23 -22.48
C PRO A 252 8.37 1.29 -22.31
N LEU A 253 7.66 1.22 -21.18
CA LEU A 253 6.53 2.06 -20.86
C LEU A 253 6.94 3.41 -20.23
N SER A 254 8.15 3.54 -19.68
CA SER A 254 8.67 4.82 -19.15
C SER A 254 8.94 5.83 -20.26
N ALA A 255 9.56 5.39 -21.36
CA ALA A 255 9.76 6.20 -22.57
C ALA A 255 8.42 6.52 -23.26
N ARG A 256 7.42 5.63 -23.16
CA ARG A 256 6.08 5.92 -23.68
C ARG A 256 5.32 6.91 -22.80
N ALA A 257 5.43 6.82 -21.47
CA ALA A 257 4.70 7.67 -20.53
C ALA A 257 5.04 9.16 -20.68
N GLY A 258 6.33 9.50 -20.85
CA GLY A 258 6.74 10.90 -21.10
C GLY A 258 6.24 11.45 -22.44
N TYR A 259 6.07 10.59 -23.44
CA TYR A 259 5.48 10.94 -24.73
C TYR A 259 3.97 11.17 -24.59
N TYR A 260 3.24 10.28 -23.90
CA TYR A 260 1.79 10.39 -23.72
C TYR A 260 1.38 11.53 -22.78
N SER A 261 2.15 11.85 -21.75
CA SER A 261 1.84 12.99 -20.86
C SER A 261 1.85 14.33 -21.62
N ARG A 262 2.68 14.44 -22.66
CA ARG A 262 2.78 15.63 -23.50
C ARG A 262 1.60 15.76 -24.48
N LEU A 263 0.99 14.65 -24.91
CA LEU A 263 -0.16 14.67 -25.84
C LEU A 263 -1.44 15.31 -25.27
N GLY A 264 -1.55 15.46 -23.94
CA GLY A 264 -2.67 16.17 -23.31
C GLY A 264 -2.63 17.69 -23.49
N GLU A 265 -1.50 18.27 -23.92
CA GLU A 265 -1.38 19.70 -24.16
C GLU A 265 -1.94 20.09 -25.54
N PRO A 266 -2.68 21.22 -25.64
CA PRO A 266 -3.19 21.69 -26.93
C PRO A 266 -2.08 21.79 -27.99
N GLY A 267 -2.33 21.36 -29.22
CA GLY A 267 -1.37 21.43 -30.33
C GLY A 267 -0.21 20.42 -30.26
N ASN A 268 0.04 19.76 -29.13
CA ASN A 268 1.14 18.82 -28.97
C ASN A 268 0.98 17.56 -29.86
N PRO A 269 -0.22 16.94 -29.95
CA PRO A 269 -0.45 15.85 -30.90
C PRO A 269 -0.18 16.24 -32.35
N GLN A 270 -0.58 17.46 -32.74
CA GLN A 270 -0.36 18.01 -34.09
C GLN A 270 1.13 18.24 -34.34
N ALA A 271 1.85 18.79 -33.36
CA ALA A 271 3.29 19.03 -33.43
C ALA A 271 4.08 17.72 -33.53
N ALA A 272 3.73 16.72 -32.71
CA ALA A 272 4.35 15.40 -32.74
C ALA A 272 4.12 14.73 -34.10
N THR A 273 2.87 14.75 -34.59
CA THR A 273 2.50 14.22 -35.90
C THR A 273 3.26 14.89 -37.04
N LEU A 274 3.40 16.23 -37.00
CA LEU A 274 4.16 16.98 -37.98
C LEU A 274 5.64 16.56 -38.02
N LEU A 275 6.29 16.43 -36.86
CA LEU A 275 7.68 16.00 -36.78
C LEU A 275 7.87 14.53 -37.17
N GLU A 276 7.01 13.64 -36.70
CA GLU A 276 7.06 12.23 -37.08
C GLU A 276 6.87 12.06 -38.59
N ARG A 277 5.96 12.83 -39.23
CA ARG A 277 5.82 12.87 -40.70
C ARG A 277 7.09 13.36 -41.38
N ARG A 278 7.73 14.42 -40.86
CA ARG A 278 9.02 14.94 -41.39
C ARG A 278 10.19 13.97 -41.23
N LEU A 279 10.12 13.06 -40.27
CA LEU A 279 11.09 11.97 -40.08
C LEU A 279 10.69 10.67 -40.83
N GLY A 280 9.55 10.66 -41.52
CA GLY A 280 9.01 9.49 -42.21
C GLY A 280 8.48 8.40 -41.28
N MET A 281 8.28 8.68 -39.99
CA MET A 281 7.84 7.72 -38.99
C MET A 281 6.33 7.42 -39.04
N GLN A 282 5.55 8.29 -39.67
CA GLN A 282 4.10 8.10 -39.81
C GLN A 282 3.76 7.57 -41.21
N ASP A 283 3.70 6.26 -41.32
CA ASP A 283 3.06 5.58 -42.44
C ASP A 283 2.27 4.38 -41.89
N ALA A 284 0.95 4.39 -42.11
CA ALA A 284 0.05 3.37 -41.57
C ALA A 284 0.35 1.99 -42.18
N ALA A 285 0.76 1.94 -43.45
CA ALA A 285 1.15 0.70 -44.11
C ALA A 285 2.47 0.16 -43.55
N VAL A 286 3.43 1.05 -43.26
CA VAL A 286 4.66 0.70 -42.55
C VAL A 286 4.37 0.17 -41.15
N THR A 287 3.50 0.84 -40.39
CA THR A 287 3.11 0.41 -39.04
C THR A 287 2.44 -0.96 -39.06
N ALA A 288 1.54 -1.20 -40.02
CA ALA A 288 0.89 -2.49 -40.21
C ALA A 288 1.87 -3.60 -40.61
N ALA A 289 2.79 -3.33 -41.54
CA ALA A 289 3.82 -4.29 -41.98
C ALA A 289 4.80 -4.64 -40.84
N LEU A 290 5.25 -3.65 -40.07
CA LEU A 290 6.07 -3.84 -38.88
C LEU A 290 5.34 -4.72 -37.84
N ALA A 291 4.07 -4.43 -37.57
CA ALA A 291 3.26 -5.21 -36.63
C ALA A 291 3.03 -6.65 -37.11
N ALA A 292 2.71 -6.85 -38.39
CA ALA A 292 2.49 -8.18 -38.98
C ALA A 292 3.77 -9.03 -38.90
N ARG A 293 4.93 -8.47 -39.24
CA ARG A 293 6.20 -9.19 -39.18
C ARG A 293 6.66 -9.49 -37.76
N HIS A 294 6.43 -8.57 -36.82
CA HIS A 294 6.67 -8.81 -35.40
C HIS A 294 5.79 -9.93 -34.84
N ARG A 295 4.53 -10.06 -35.31
CA ARG A 295 3.66 -11.20 -34.95
C ARG A 295 4.17 -12.52 -35.51
N ALA A 296 4.68 -12.52 -36.74
CA ALA A 296 5.25 -13.71 -37.36
C ALA A 296 6.58 -14.14 -36.71
N ASN A 297 7.33 -13.18 -36.14
CA ASN A 297 8.62 -13.41 -35.48
C ASN A 297 8.64 -12.71 -34.11
N PRO A 298 7.88 -13.23 -33.12
CA PRO A 298 7.80 -12.61 -31.81
C PRO A 298 9.16 -12.59 -31.12
N LEU A 299 9.44 -11.53 -30.38
CA LEU A 299 10.64 -11.44 -29.57
C LEU A 299 10.64 -12.56 -28.51
N PRO A 300 11.81 -13.17 -28.21
CA PRO A 300 11.94 -13.95 -27.00
C PRO A 300 11.58 -13.06 -25.81
N PRO A 301 10.86 -13.57 -24.80
CA PRO A 301 10.51 -12.79 -23.62
C PRO A 301 11.80 -12.22 -23.01
N PRO A 302 11.78 -10.98 -22.49
CA PRO A 302 12.94 -10.43 -21.82
C PRO A 302 13.35 -11.38 -20.69
N PRO A 303 14.66 -11.51 -20.40
CA PRO A 303 15.09 -12.23 -19.21
C PRO A 303 14.36 -11.65 -17.99
N PRO A 304 13.98 -12.47 -16.99
CA PRO A 304 13.22 -11.99 -15.83
C PRO A 304 14.01 -10.89 -15.12
N GLY A 305 13.63 -9.65 -15.36
CA GLY A 305 14.13 -8.49 -14.66
C GLY A 305 13.53 -8.41 -13.25
N PRO A 306 14.07 -7.53 -12.39
CA PRO A 306 13.43 -7.23 -11.12
C PRO A 306 11.98 -6.79 -11.37
N ALA A 307 11.06 -7.28 -10.55
CA ALA A 307 9.64 -6.94 -10.67
C ALA A 307 9.47 -5.41 -10.68
N PRO A 308 8.71 -4.84 -11.64
CA PRO A 308 8.51 -3.40 -11.69
C PRO A 308 7.86 -2.91 -10.39
N ASP A 309 8.28 -1.73 -9.93
CA ASP A 309 7.75 -1.07 -8.74
C ASP A 309 6.20 -1.06 -8.74
N PRO A 310 5.54 -1.51 -7.65
CA PRO A 310 4.09 -1.47 -7.50
C PRO A 310 3.48 -0.07 -7.75
N ALA A 311 4.17 1.02 -7.38
CA ALA A 311 3.71 2.38 -7.63
C ALA A 311 3.72 2.74 -9.13
N PHE A 312 4.64 2.15 -9.89
CA PHE A 312 4.75 2.28 -11.33
C PHE A 312 3.68 1.47 -12.07
N LEU A 313 3.38 0.24 -11.62
CA LEU A 313 2.26 -0.56 -12.14
C LEU A 313 0.90 0.14 -11.91
N LEU A 314 0.74 0.83 -10.79
CA LEU A 314 -0.44 1.67 -10.50
C LEU A 314 -0.58 2.86 -11.46
N ARG A 315 0.52 3.55 -11.81
CA ARG A 315 0.51 4.63 -12.84
C ARG A 315 0.23 4.10 -14.24
N LEU A 316 0.70 2.90 -14.56
CA LEU A 316 0.49 2.26 -15.86
C LEU A 316 -0.92 1.74 -16.07
N ALA A 317 -1.51 1.17 -15.02
CA ALA A 317 -2.92 0.88 -14.99
C ALA A 317 -3.69 2.16 -15.33
N HIS A 318 -3.41 3.29 -14.68
CA HIS A 318 -4.09 4.57 -14.94
C HIS A 318 -3.99 5.07 -16.40
N LEU A 319 -2.93 4.76 -17.15
CA LEU A 319 -2.68 5.30 -18.50
C LEU A 319 -3.20 4.43 -19.66
N LYS A 320 -3.31 3.10 -19.50
CA LYS A 320 -3.99 2.22 -20.48
C LYS A 320 -5.50 2.10 -20.22
N ILE A 321 -5.93 2.46 -19.01
CA ILE A 321 -7.33 2.51 -18.59
C ILE A 321 -8.18 3.46 -19.45
N ASP A 322 -7.61 4.45 -20.13
CA ASP A 322 -8.44 5.38 -20.92
C ASP A 322 -9.03 4.79 -22.22
N ARG A 323 -8.51 3.67 -22.73
CA ARG A 323 -8.91 3.17 -24.05
C ARG A 323 -10.15 2.28 -24.04
N ASP A 324 -10.32 1.44 -23.02
CA ASP A 324 -11.42 0.46 -22.94
C ASP A 324 -12.20 0.48 -21.61
N SER A 325 -11.79 1.28 -20.61
CA SER A 325 -12.36 1.14 -19.26
C SER A 325 -13.66 1.91 -19.01
N GLY A 326 -14.26 2.55 -20.01
CA GLY A 326 -15.57 3.19 -19.85
C GLY A 326 -15.73 3.98 -18.53
N GLY A 327 -14.73 4.76 -18.13
CA GLY A 327 -14.73 5.53 -16.87
C GLY A 327 -14.49 4.67 -15.61
N ALA A 328 -13.30 4.08 -15.47
CA ALA A 328 -12.90 3.32 -14.27
C ALA A 328 -12.77 4.17 -12.98
N TYR A 329 -13.12 5.45 -12.99
CA TYR A 329 -12.94 6.33 -11.84
C TYR A 329 -14.14 6.39 -10.88
N VAL A 330 -15.31 5.81 -11.19
CA VAL A 330 -16.56 6.03 -10.40
C VAL A 330 -16.97 4.86 -9.48
N TRP A 331 -16.02 4.04 -9.03
CA TRP A 331 -16.32 3.04 -8.00
C TRP A 331 -16.48 3.73 -6.64
N ALA A 332 -17.61 3.49 -5.95
CA ALA A 332 -17.57 3.48 -4.49
C ALA A 332 -16.65 2.30 -4.12
N GLN A 333 -15.51 2.54 -3.45
CA GLN A 333 -14.49 1.49 -3.22
C GLN A 333 -14.91 0.39 -2.22
N THR A 334 -16.21 0.32 -1.97
CA THR A 334 -16.95 -0.62 -1.14
C THR A 334 -17.38 -1.82 -1.96
N ALA A 335 -17.54 -1.64 -3.27
CA ALA A 335 -17.82 -2.70 -4.21
C ALA A 335 -16.51 -3.14 -4.86
N THR A 336 -16.24 -4.45 -4.85
CA THR A 336 -15.17 -5.10 -5.63
C THR A 336 -15.13 -4.48 -7.01
N ARG A 337 -13.95 -4.10 -7.50
CA ARG A 337 -13.77 -3.52 -8.83
C ARG A 337 -14.29 -4.54 -9.87
N ARG A 338 -15.32 -4.17 -10.62
CA ARG A 338 -16.02 -5.01 -11.63
C ARG A 338 -16.10 -4.32 -12.97
N ASP A 339 -14.99 -3.68 -13.38
CA ASP A 339 -14.89 -3.32 -14.78
C ASP A 339 -14.92 -4.61 -15.65
N PRO A 340 -15.26 -4.50 -16.95
CA PRO A 340 -15.45 -5.68 -17.79
C PRO A 340 -14.23 -6.61 -17.80
N TRP A 341 -13.03 -6.03 -17.67
CA TRP A 341 -11.76 -6.72 -17.57
C TRP A 341 -11.57 -7.45 -16.24
N ASP A 342 -11.94 -6.84 -15.12
CA ASP A 342 -11.91 -7.47 -13.80
C ASP A 342 -12.90 -8.63 -13.72
N LEU A 343 -14.08 -8.50 -14.32
CA LEU A 343 -15.05 -9.59 -14.44
C LEU A 343 -14.49 -10.75 -15.26
N PHE A 344 -13.88 -10.46 -16.40
CA PHE A 344 -13.23 -11.48 -17.22
C PHE A 344 -12.04 -12.12 -16.52
N ARG A 345 -11.26 -11.32 -15.78
CA ARG A 345 -10.15 -11.80 -14.95
C ARG A 345 -10.63 -12.77 -13.87
N GLU A 346 -11.71 -12.41 -13.16
CA GLU A 346 -12.31 -13.26 -12.14
C GLU A 346 -12.88 -14.55 -12.72
N ASP A 347 -13.58 -14.46 -13.86
CA ASP A 347 -14.21 -15.62 -14.50
C ASP A 347 -13.17 -16.59 -15.11
N THR A 348 -12.02 -16.09 -15.56
CA THR A 348 -10.97 -16.90 -16.21
C THR A 348 -9.80 -17.27 -15.31
N GLY A 349 -9.60 -16.57 -14.19
CA GLY A 349 -8.44 -16.72 -13.32
C GLY A 349 -7.11 -16.27 -13.96
N LEU A 350 -7.15 -15.63 -15.12
CA LEU A 350 -5.96 -15.17 -15.84
C LEU A 350 -5.39 -13.88 -15.24
N GLY A 351 -4.14 -13.55 -15.54
CA GLY A 351 -3.51 -12.31 -15.07
C GLY A 351 -2.49 -11.76 -16.06
N GLY A 352 -2.06 -10.51 -15.85
CA GLY A 352 -0.97 -9.90 -16.61
C GLY A 352 -1.22 -9.85 -18.12
N PHE A 353 -0.24 -10.32 -18.90
CA PHE A 353 -0.26 -10.28 -20.36
C PHE A 353 -1.27 -11.27 -20.97
N ASP A 354 -1.42 -12.46 -20.38
CA ASP A 354 -2.30 -13.51 -20.90
C ASP A 354 -3.78 -13.10 -20.84
N LEU A 355 -4.16 -12.33 -19.83
CA LEU A 355 -5.49 -11.71 -19.72
C LEU A 355 -5.76 -10.77 -20.90
N ALA A 356 -4.77 -9.98 -21.31
CA ALA A 356 -4.89 -9.02 -22.41
C ALA A 356 -5.05 -9.70 -23.76
N VAL A 357 -4.26 -10.75 -24.00
CA VAL A 357 -4.32 -11.53 -25.24
C VAL A 357 -5.66 -12.24 -25.35
N GLN A 358 -6.14 -12.85 -24.27
CA GLN A 358 -7.42 -13.55 -24.28
C GLN A 358 -8.61 -12.59 -24.44
N TRP A 359 -8.55 -11.42 -23.79
CA TRP A 359 -9.56 -10.38 -23.94
C TRP A 359 -9.66 -9.84 -25.37
N GLU A 360 -8.52 -9.58 -26.03
CA GLU A 360 -8.50 -8.97 -27.36
C GLU A 360 -8.65 -9.96 -28.52
N GLU A 361 -8.09 -11.16 -28.39
CA GLU A 361 -7.93 -12.08 -29.52
C GLU A 361 -8.85 -13.31 -29.44
N LYS A 362 -9.38 -13.62 -28.26
CA LYS A 362 -10.19 -14.84 -28.05
C LYS A 362 -11.66 -14.53 -27.80
N LEU A 363 -11.97 -13.39 -27.19
CA LEU A 363 -13.35 -12.92 -27.12
C LEU A 363 -13.79 -12.29 -28.43
N SER A 364 -14.95 -12.69 -28.92
CA SER A 364 -15.65 -11.91 -29.95
C SER A 364 -16.09 -10.55 -29.38
N GLU A 365 -16.43 -9.59 -30.25
CA GLU A 365 -16.98 -8.31 -29.79
C GLU A 365 -18.28 -8.52 -29.00
N GLU A 366 -19.11 -9.46 -29.41
CA GLU A 366 -20.37 -9.81 -28.74
C GLU A 366 -20.12 -10.35 -27.33
N GLU A 367 -19.05 -11.14 -27.14
CA GLU A 367 -18.66 -11.63 -25.82
C GLU A 367 -18.10 -10.50 -24.95
N ARG A 368 -17.28 -9.60 -25.53
CA ARG A 368 -16.81 -8.39 -24.83
C ARG A 368 -17.98 -7.49 -24.43
N ASP A 369 -18.97 -7.33 -25.29
CA ASP A 369 -20.20 -6.59 -25.02
C ASP A 369 -21.02 -7.23 -23.90
N ALA A 370 -21.05 -8.57 -23.81
CA ALA A 370 -21.68 -9.25 -22.69
C ALA A 370 -20.97 -8.92 -21.36
N TYR A 371 -19.64 -8.85 -21.33
CA TYR A 371 -18.89 -8.39 -20.15
C TYR A 371 -19.13 -6.90 -19.84
N ARG A 372 -19.21 -6.04 -20.86
CA ARG A 372 -19.57 -4.62 -20.71
C ARG A 372 -20.97 -4.44 -20.13
N ALA A 373 -21.95 -5.17 -20.67
CA ALA A 373 -23.35 -5.15 -20.22
C ALA A 373 -23.50 -5.68 -18.79
N ARG A 374 -22.81 -6.78 -18.47
CA ARG A 374 -22.78 -7.34 -17.10
C ARG A 374 -22.14 -6.38 -16.11
N SER A 375 -21.03 -5.74 -16.48
CA SER A 375 -20.43 -4.67 -15.68
C SER A 375 -21.40 -3.50 -15.47
N ALA A 376 -22.10 -3.05 -16.51
CA ALA A 376 -23.11 -1.99 -16.40
C ALA A 376 -24.31 -2.37 -15.52
N ALA A 377 -24.79 -3.62 -15.58
CA ALA A 377 -25.85 -4.12 -14.70
C ALA A 377 -25.41 -4.12 -13.23
N LEU A 378 -24.24 -4.68 -12.94
CA LEU A 378 -23.68 -4.73 -11.57
C LEU A 378 -23.42 -3.32 -11.01
N ARG A 379 -23.01 -2.37 -11.85
CA ARG A 379 -22.89 -0.95 -11.47
C ARG A 379 -24.23 -0.36 -11.03
N ARG A 380 -25.30 -0.62 -11.78
CA ARG A 380 -26.66 -0.16 -11.42
C ARG A 380 -27.15 -0.78 -10.11
N GLU A 381 -26.94 -2.07 -9.91
CA GLU A 381 -27.30 -2.77 -8.66
C GLU A 381 -26.55 -2.19 -7.45
N SER A 382 -25.24 -2.01 -7.58
CA SER A 382 -24.40 -1.41 -6.53
C SER A 382 -24.84 0.02 -6.19
N TRP A 383 -25.29 0.79 -7.19
CA TRP A 383 -25.80 2.14 -6.96
C TRP A 383 -27.11 2.13 -6.16
N VAL A 384 -28.05 1.23 -6.51
CA VAL A 384 -29.31 1.07 -5.76
C VAL A 384 -29.04 0.64 -4.32
N GLU A 385 -28.07 -0.24 -4.08
CA GLU A 385 -27.65 -0.61 -2.74
C GLU A 385 -27.06 0.58 -1.95
N PHE A 386 -26.25 1.40 -2.61
CA PHE A 386 -25.69 2.61 -2.00
C PHE A 386 -26.78 3.63 -1.64
N GLU A 387 -27.74 3.86 -2.55
CA GLU A 387 -28.90 4.72 -2.28
C GLU A 387 -29.74 4.19 -1.11
N ARG A 388 -29.95 2.87 -1.04
CA ARG A 388 -30.63 2.22 0.09
C ARG A 388 -29.87 2.43 1.40
N PHE A 389 -28.54 2.24 1.38
CA PHE A 389 -27.68 2.47 2.53
C PHE A 389 -27.76 3.93 3.01
N LEU A 390 -27.70 4.90 2.09
CA LEU A 390 -27.87 6.32 2.42
C LEU A 390 -29.25 6.62 3.01
N ALA A 391 -30.31 6.05 2.43
CA ALA A 391 -31.67 6.22 2.92
C ALA A 391 -31.88 5.60 4.32
N GLU A 392 -31.30 4.43 4.56
CA GLU A 392 -31.35 3.75 5.86
C GLU A 392 -30.55 4.50 6.92
N ARG A 393 -29.37 5.00 6.57
CA ARG A 393 -28.55 5.84 7.46
C ARG A 393 -29.21 7.19 7.76
N ALA A 394 -29.89 7.79 6.80
CA ALA A 394 -30.65 9.03 7.01
C ALA A 394 -31.85 8.86 7.96
N ARG A 395 -32.37 7.63 8.09
CA ARG A 395 -33.44 7.29 9.07
C ARG A 395 -32.90 7.06 10.48
N GLN A 396 -31.60 6.87 10.63
CA GLN A 396 -30.99 6.76 11.96
C GLN A 396 -30.84 8.17 12.55
N PRO A 397 -31.22 8.38 13.83
CA PRO A 397 -31.00 9.67 14.48
C PRO A 397 -29.50 9.99 14.48
N PRO A 398 -29.12 11.27 14.35
CA PRO A 398 -27.72 11.68 14.39
C PRO A 398 -27.09 11.15 15.68
N ARG A 399 -26.04 10.35 15.56
CA ARG A 399 -25.36 9.80 16.73
C ARG A 399 -24.84 10.95 17.59
N PRO A 400 -25.06 10.93 18.91
CA PRO A 400 -24.50 11.93 19.79
C PRO A 400 -22.97 11.91 19.70
N PRO A 401 -22.31 13.06 19.88
CA PRO A 401 -20.85 13.14 19.88
C PRO A 401 -20.32 12.49 21.17
N GLY A 402 -20.15 11.16 21.15
CA GLY A 402 -19.56 10.36 22.22
C GLY A 402 -20.23 9.00 22.45
N GLY A 403 -19.61 7.91 21.97
CA GLY A 403 -20.01 6.50 22.19
C GLY A 403 -20.99 6.00 21.12
N VAL A 404 -20.77 4.91 20.40
CA VAL A 404 -20.27 3.56 20.73
C VAL A 404 -19.36 3.07 19.57
N PRO A 405 -18.36 2.19 19.80
CA PRO A 405 -17.63 1.55 18.70
C PRO A 405 -18.62 0.90 17.74
N ILE A 406 -18.39 1.07 16.44
CA ILE A 406 -19.10 0.29 15.43
C ILE A 406 -18.83 -1.18 15.77
N PRO A 407 -19.87 -2.03 15.94
CA PRO A 407 -19.64 -3.44 16.23
C PRO A 407 -18.69 -4.01 15.18
N GLU A 408 -17.59 -4.62 15.64
CA GLU A 408 -16.65 -5.36 14.80
C GLU A 408 -17.43 -6.40 14.00
N GLY A 409 -17.69 -6.11 12.73
CA GLY A 409 -18.46 -7.02 11.88
C GLY A 409 -19.20 -6.34 10.72
N GLU A 410 -19.60 -5.08 10.83
CA GLU A 410 -20.17 -4.36 9.68
C GLU A 410 -19.04 -3.75 8.84
N PRO A 411 -18.84 -4.16 7.58
CA PRO A 411 -17.83 -3.55 6.73
C PRO A 411 -18.26 -2.11 6.46
N LEU A 412 -17.60 -1.17 7.12
CA LEU A 412 -17.65 0.22 6.69
C LEU A 412 -17.30 0.26 5.19
N PRO A 413 -18.02 1.06 4.39
CA PRO A 413 -17.66 1.29 3.00
C PRO A 413 -16.18 1.69 2.92
N LYS A 414 -15.34 0.84 2.32
CA LYS A 414 -13.87 0.95 2.44
C LYS A 414 -13.34 2.32 2.00
N PHE A 415 -13.98 2.99 1.04
CA PHE A 415 -13.81 4.42 0.75
C PHE A 415 -15.08 5.05 0.10
N PRO A 416 -15.28 6.38 0.17
CA PRO A 416 -16.44 7.07 -0.39
C PRO A 416 -16.36 7.25 -1.92
N PRO A 417 -17.49 7.55 -2.60
CA PRO A 417 -17.53 7.76 -4.05
C PRO A 417 -16.59 8.90 -4.49
N SER A 418 -16.09 8.81 -5.72
CA SER A 418 -15.23 9.81 -6.35
C SER A 418 -16.05 10.95 -6.99
N TYR A 419 -15.35 11.97 -7.48
CA TYR A 419 -15.96 13.06 -8.24
C TYR A 419 -16.45 12.56 -9.60
N VAL A 420 -17.69 12.93 -9.96
CA VAL A 420 -18.33 12.65 -11.26
C VAL A 420 -18.15 13.84 -12.18
N SER A 421 -17.65 13.61 -13.39
CA SER A 421 -17.56 14.62 -14.44
C SER A 421 -18.88 14.77 -15.21
N ALA A 422 -19.07 15.93 -15.82
CA ALA A 422 -20.27 16.23 -16.61
C ALA A 422 -20.46 15.25 -17.79
N PHE A 423 -19.35 14.80 -18.39
CA PHE A 423 -19.35 13.82 -19.47
C PHE A 423 -19.75 12.43 -18.98
N GLU A 424 -19.24 11.99 -17.82
CA GLU A 424 -19.62 10.70 -17.23
C GLU A 424 -21.11 10.66 -16.90
N LEU A 425 -21.64 11.72 -16.29
CA LEU A 425 -23.07 11.81 -16.01
C LEU A 425 -23.91 11.79 -17.30
N PHE A 426 -23.45 12.47 -18.35
CA PHE A 426 -24.12 12.42 -19.66
C PHE A 426 -24.11 11.02 -20.25
N ARG A 427 -22.96 10.34 -20.23
CA ARG A 427 -22.82 9.00 -20.78
C ARG A 427 -23.68 7.99 -19.99
N ASP A 428 -23.71 8.11 -18.68
CA ASP A 428 -24.51 7.22 -17.82
C ASP A 428 -26.03 7.46 -17.99
N GLU A 429 -26.44 8.67 -18.43
CA GLU A 429 -27.82 8.99 -18.83
C GLU A 429 -28.17 8.50 -20.26
N LEU A 430 -27.20 8.11 -21.08
CA LEU A 430 -27.49 7.49 -22.38
C LEU A 430 -28.03 6.05 -22.16
N GLU A 431 -28.89 5.59 -23.06
CA GLU A 431 -29.40 4.20 -23.01
C GLU A 431 -28.26 3.19 -22.94
N ALA A 432 -28.46 2.12 -22.18
CA ALA A 432 -27.47 1.05 -22.06
C ALA A 432 -27.17 0.45 -23.44
N GLY A 433 -25.92 0.54 -23.89
CA GLY A 433 -25.46 0.04 -25.19
C GLY A 433 -24.93 1.09 -26.17
N VAL A 434 -24.84 2.37 -25.79
CA VAL A 434 -24.13 3.36 -26.60
C VAL A 434 -22.62 3.21 -26.42
N GLU A 435 -21.92 2.97 -27.54
CA GLU A 435 -20.46 2.88 -27.60
C GLU A 435 -19.78 4.14 -27.06
N TYR A 436 -18.59 3.99 -26.46
CA TYR A 436 -17.89 5.11 -25.82
C TYR A 436 -17.61 6.25 -26.80
N TRP A 437 -17.18 5.93 -28.02
CA TRP A 437 -16.89 6.93 -29.05
C TRP A 437 -18.15 7.62 -29.55
N ASP A 438 -19.26 6.91 -29.68
CA ASP A 438 -20.56 7.52 -30.00
C ASP A 438 -20.99 8.49 -28.89
N ALA A 439 -20.75 8.15 -27.62
CA ALA A 439 -21.01 9.06 -26.51
C ALA A 439 -20.07 10.29 -26.56
N VAL A 440 -18.79 10.12 -26.88
CA VAL A 440 -17.85 11.24 -27.07
C VAL A 440 -18.29 12.14 -28.22
N GLU A 441 -18.64 11.58 -29.37
CA GLU A 441 -19.11 12.34 -30.54
C GLU A 441 -20.39 13.11 -30.22
N ARG A 442 -21.37 12.48 -29.58
CA ARG A 442 -22.62 13.13 -29.15
C ARG A 442 -22.36 14.22 -28.09
N TRP A 443 -21.39 14.01 -27.20
CA TRP A 443 -20.97 15.01 -26.22
C TRP A 443 -20.28 16.20 -26.87
N LEU A 444 -19.40 15.96 -27.85
CA LEU A 444 -18.70 17.01 -28.58
C LEU A 444 -19.65 17.80 -29.50
N ALA A 445 -20.63 17.12 -30.10
CA ALA A 445 -21.70 17.73 -30.90
C ALA A 445 -22.75 18.47 -30.04
N MET A 446 -22.77 18.24 -28.73
CA MET A 446 -23.69 18.91 -27.82
C MET A 446 -23.36 20.41 -27.68
N SER A 447 -24.40 21.25 -27.61
CA SER A 447 -24.22 22.68 -27.35
C SER A 447 -23.58 22.93 -25.99
N GLU A 448 -22.79 24.01 -25.88
CA GLU A 448 -22.11 24.36 -24.63
C GLU A 448 -23.09 24.56 -23.47
N GLY A 449 -24.26 25.14 -23.72
CA GLY A 449 -25.30 25.32 -22.70
C GLY A 449 -25.80 23.99 -22.12
N ARG A 450 -25.91 22.94 -22.95
CA ARG A 450 -26.35 21.62 -22.49
C ARG A 450 -25.21 20.88 -21.77
N ARG A 451 -23.95 21.02 -22.23
CA ARG A 451 -22.78 20.53 -21.47
C ARG A 451 -22.64 21.21 -20.11
N ARG A 452 -22.93 22.52 -20.03
CA ARG A 452 -22.93 23.27 -18.77
C ARG A 452 -24.02 22.78 -17.82
N ALA A 453 -25.23 22.49 -18.32
CA ALA A 453 -26.29 21.90 -17.51
C ALA A 453 -25.88 20.55 -16.90
N TYR A 454 -25.13 19.71 -17.63
CA TYR A 454 -24.54 18.50 -17.04
C TYR A 454 -23.49 18.80 -15.97
N GLY A 455 -22.67 19.83 -16.15
CA GLY A 455 -21.75 20.30 -15.11
C GLY A 455 -22.46 20.79 -13.85
N GLU A 456 -23.60 21.47 -13.99
CA GLU A 456 -24.42 21.90 -12.85
C GLU A 456 -25.04 20.70 -12.12
N LYS A 457 -25.48 19.67 -12.85
CA LYS A 457 -26.00 18.43 -12.26
C LYS A 457 -24.95 17.67 -11.44
N THR A 458 -23.65 17.76 -11.78
CA THR A 458 -22.60 17.06 -11.01
C THR A 458 -22.22 17.79 -9.73
N VAL A 459 -22.55 19.07 -9.56
CA VAL A 459 -22.24 19.85 -8.35
C VAL A 459 -22.77 19.19 -7.06
N PRO A 460 -24.06 18.85 -6.93
CA PRO A 460 -24.57 18.21 -5.71
C PRO A 460 -23.99 16.81 -5.50
N LEU A 461 -23.72 16.05 -6.57
CA LEU A 461 -23.10 14.72 -6.49
C LEU A 461 -21.67 14.81 -5.93
N ASN A 462 -20.90 15.77 -6.44
CA ASN A 462 -19.53 16.03 -6.01
C ASN A 462 -19.46 16.60 -4.59
N ALA A 463 -20.46 17.41 -4.20
CA ALA A 463 -20.59 17.89 -2.82
C ALA A 463 -20.86 16.72 -1.84
N ALA A 464 -21.71 15.77 -2.22
CA ALA A 464 -21.99 14.58 -1.43
C ALA A 464 -20.76 13.65 -1.33
N ALA A 465 -20.05 13.43 -2.44
CA ALA A 465 -18.80 12.68 -2.47
C ALA A 465 -17.75 13.30 -1.52
N ARG A 466 -17.58 14.62 -1.57
CA ARG A 466 -16.67 15.35 -0.68
C ARG A 466 -17.06 15.25 0.80
N LEU A 467 -18.35 15.36 1.10
CA LEU A 467 -18.84 15.18 2.47
C LEU A 467 -18.52 13.77 3.00
N ALA A 468 -18.72 12.75 2.18
CA ALA A 468 -18.42 11.37 2.52
C ALA A 468 -16.90 11.15 2.73
N TRP A 469 -16.05 11.77 1.91
CA TRP A 469 -14.59 11.79 2.11
C TRP A 469 -14.18 12.39 3.44
N ASN A 470 -14.72 13.57 3.77
CA ASN A 470 -14.41 14.23 5.03
C ASN A 470 -14.81 13.38 6.25
N GLN A 471 -15.90 12.62 6.16
CA GLN A 471 -16.32 11.72 7.22
C GLN A 471 -15.37 10.53 7.39
N VAL A 472 -14.93 9.90 6.30
CA VAL A 472 -13.96 8.80 6.37
C VAL A 472 -12.62 9.26 6.95
N LEU A 473 -12.15 10.44 6.56
CA LEU A 473 -10.94 11.04 7.11
C LEU A 473 -11.09 11.34 8.60
N ALA A 474 -12.23 11.88 9.04
CA ALA A 474 -12.51 12.14 10.44
C ALA A 474 -12.59 10.84 11.28
N THR A 475 -13.16 9.76 10.74
CA THR A 475 -13.21 8.45 11.42
C THR A 475 -11.86 7.76 11.50
N ARG A 476 -10.95 7.98 10.55
CA ARG A 476 -9.57 7.44 10.62
C ARG A 476 -8.65 8.23 11.57
N ALA A 477 -8.97 9.49 11.82
CA ALA A 477 -8.20 10.37 12.70
C ALA A 477 -8.58 10.23 14.19
N ALA A 478 -9.78 9.72 14.47
CA ALA A 478 -10.28 9.38 15.82
C ALA A 478 -9.91 7.94 16.18
#